data_AF-A0A2V5QWA7-F1
#
_entry.id   AF-A0A2V5QWA7-F1
#
_cell.length_a   1.000
_cell.length_b   1.000
_cell.length_c   1.000
_cell.angle_alpha   90.00
_cell.angle_beta   90.00
_cell.angle_gamma   90.00
#
_symmetry.space_group_name_H-M   'P 1'
#
loop_
_entity.id
_entity.type
_entity.pdbx_description
1 polymer ?
#
loop_
_entity_poly.entity_id
_entity_poly.type
_entity_poly.pdbx_seq_one_letter_code
_entity_poly.pdbx_strand_id
1 'polypeptide(L)'
;MSIATGNILRVIDVGAEICGHTFVDGLIYVLRGTERPNEEWRIARLDPQQDAPEVEDIAVVPFASRSLTFDGKHFWSNYRAKDMIVSFALPT
;
A
#
# COMPACT_ATOMS: atom_id res chain seq x y z
N MET A 1 -10.80 16.41 -25.76
CA MET A 1 -10.81 15.65 -24.49
C MET A 1 -10.60 14.20 -24.86
N SER A 2 -9.42 13.63 -24.60
CA SER A 2 -9.15 12.21 -24.87
C SER A 2 -9.81 11.39 -23.76
N ILE A 3 -10.67 10.44 -24.10
CA ILE A 3 -11.23 9.48 -23.15
C ILE A 3 -10.11 8.45 -22.88
N ALA A 4 -9.63 8.37 -21.64
CA ALA A 4 -8.72 7.32 -21.24
C ALA A 4 -9.48 5.97 -21.29
N THR A 5 -8.98 5.01 -22.06
CA THR A 5 -9.64 3.70 -22.26
C THR A 5 -9.39 2.72 -21.12
N GLY A 6 -8.60 3.09 -20.11
CA GLY A 6 -8.34 2.24 -18.93
C GLY A 6 -7.53 0.97 -19.23
N ASN A 7 -6.77 0.93 -20.32
CA ASN A 7 -5.96 -0.24 -20.68
C ASN A 7 -4.92 -0.53 -19.58
N ILE A 8 -4.78 -1.80 -19.20
CA ILE A 8 -3.69 -2.24 -18.32
C ILE A 8 -2.38 -2.14 -19.10
N LEU A 9 -1.50 -1.22 -18.68
CA LEU A 9 -0.19 -1.01 -19.33
C LEU A 9 0.93 -1.80 -18.66
N ARG A 10 0.79 -2.09 -17.37
CA ARG A 10 1.80 -2.76 -16.55
C ARG A 10 1.12 -3.52 -15.43
N VAL A 11 1.67 -4.69 -15.12
CA VAL A 11 1.25 -5.53 -13.99
C VAL A 11 2.50 -5.81 -13.16
N ILE A 12 2.39 -5.65 -11.85
CA ILE A 12 3.43 -6.00 -10.89
C ILE A 12 2.79 -6.98 -9.92
N ASP A 13 3.37 -8.17 -9.78
CA ASP A 13 2.94 -9.13 -8.79
C ASP A 13 3.48 -8.71 -7.42
N VAL A 14 2.57 -8.48 -6.47
CA VAL A 14 2.92 -8.11 -5.09
C VAL A 14 3.08 -9.35 -4.21
N GLY A 15 2.66 -10.53 -4.67
CA GLY A 15 2.79 -11.78 -3.93
C GLY A 15 1.90 -11.89 -2.68
N ALA A 16 0.90 -11.03 -2.52
CA ALA A 16 -0.12 -11.08 -1.47
C ALA A 16 -1.36 -10.26 -1.86
N GLU A 17 -2.42 -10.36 -1.04
CA GLU A 17 -3.60 -9.49 -1.17
C GLU A 17 -3.19 -8.03 -0.97
N ILE A 18 -3.85 -7.12 -1.68
CA ILE A 18 -3.61 -5.67 -1.59
C ILE A 18 -4.87 -4.99 -1.04
N CYS A 19 -4.69 -4.19 -0.01
CA CYS A 19 -5.76 -3.39 0.59
C CYS A 19 -5.65 -1.89 0.26
N GLY A 20 -4.49 -1.43 -0.19
CA GLY A 20 -4.29 -0.05 -0.63
C GLY A 20 -2.86 0.17 -1.11
N HIS A 21 -2.64 1.17 -1.93
CA HIS A 21 -1.31 1.59 -2.35
C HIS A 21 -1.27 3.09 -2.59
N THR A 22 -0.08 3.67 -2.51
CA THR A 22 0.14 5.09 -2.77
C THR A 22 1.55 5.32 -3.32
N PHE A 23 1.76 6.47 -3.95
CA PHE A 23 3.07 6.90 -4.41
C PHE A 23 3.72 7.81 -3.37
N VAL A 24 5.00 7.56 -3.09
CA VAL A 24 5.86 8.45 -2.29
C VAL A 24 7.23 8.50 -2.96
N ASP A 25 7.66 9.70 -3.36
CA ASP A 25 8.96 9.96 -3.99
C ASP A 25 9.32 9.00 -5.14
N GLY A 26 8.33 8.70 -6.00
CA GLY A 26 8.49 7.82 -7.16
C GLY A 26 8.41 6.32 -6.86
N LEU A 27 8.36 5.94 -5.59
CA LEU A 27 8.16 4.56 -5.16
C LEU A 27 6.69 4.27 -4.89
N ILE A 28 6.30 3.01 -5.05
CA ILE A 28 4.98 2.53 -4.62
C ILE A 28 5.11 1.93 -3.23
N TYR A 29 4.29 2.41 -2.33
CA TYR A 29 4.06 1.80 -1.03
C TYR A 29 2.73 1.06 -1.08
N VAL A 30 2.72 -0.20 -0.68
CA VAL A 30 1.56 -1.08 -0.75
C VAL A 30 1.26 -1.66 0.63
N LEU A 31 0.01 -1.56 1.04
CA LEU A 31 -0.53 -2.29 2.17
C LEU A 31 -0.93 -3.68 1.68
N ARG A 32 -0.12 -4.68 2.04
CA ARG A 32 -0.25 -6.06 1.58
C ARG A 32 -0.31 -7.05 2.73
N GLY A 33 -0.88 -8.22 2.50
CA GLY A 33 -1.01 -9.23 3.54
C GLY A 33 -2.11 -10.25 3.28
N THR A 34 -2.68 -10.75 4.37
CA THR A 34 -3.78 -11.71 4.35
C THR A 34 -4.88 -11.24 5.30
N GLU A 35 -6.13 -11.18 4.83
CA GLU A 35 -7.27 -10.79 5.67
C GLU A 35 -7.69 -11.88 6.68
N ARG A 36 -7.60 -13.16 6.33
CA ARG A 36 -8.08 -14.26 7.18
C ARG A 36 -7.07 -15.40 7.28
N PRO A 37 -7.01 -16.15 8.39
CA PRO A 37 -7.86 -16.04 9.60
C PRO A 37 -7.41 -14.97 10.59
N ASN A 38 -6.16 -14.54 10.52
CA ASN A 38 -5.57 -13.53 11.40
C ASN A 38 -5.03 -12.42 10.50
N GLU A 39 -5.66 -11.25 10.53
CA GLU A 39 -5.26 -10.11 9.71
C GLU A 39 -3.77 -9.78 9.93
N GLU A 40 -2.93 -10.09 8.94
CA GLU A 40 -1.49 -9.83 8.97
C GLU A 40 -1.14 -8.85 7.85
N TRP A 41 -1.11 -7.57 8.20
CA TRP A 41 -0.83 -6.50 7.26
C TRP A 41 0.59 -5.96 7.42
N ARG A 42 1.24 -5.75 6.28
CA ARG A 42 2.56 -5.13 6.17
C ARG A 42 2.50 -3.98 5.17
N ILE A 43 3.34 -2.99 5.38
CA ILE A 43 3.67 -2.02 4.34
C ILE A 43 4.89 -2.56 3.63
N ALA A 44 4.75 -2.74 2.32
CA ALA A 44 5.87 -3.02 1.44
C ALA A 44 6.14 -1.84 0.53
N ARG A 45 7.37 -1.78 0.03
CA ARG A 45 7.86 -0.77 -0.89
C ARG A 45 8.41 -1.45 -2.13
N LEU A 46 8.16 -0.85 -3.29
CA LEU A 46 8.76 -1.28 -4.55
C LEU A 46 9.04 -0.07 -5.46
N ASP A 47 10.04 -0.20 -6.32
CA ASP A 47 10.31 0.75 -7.39
C ASP A 47 9.62 0.28 -8.68
N PRO A 48 8.58 0.95 -9.17
CA PRO A 48 7.88 0.54 -10.37
C PRO A 48 8.68 0.77 -11.65
N GLN A 49 9.88 1.36 -11.62
CA GLN A 49 10.73 1.55 -12.80
C GLN A 49 11.62 0.34 -13.09
N GLN A 50 11.90 -0.50 -12.08
CA GLN A 50 12.68 -1.73 -12.25
C GLN A 50 11.96 -2.69 -13.20
N ASP A 51 12.69 -3.42 -14.07
CA ASP A 51 12.06 -4.40 -14.97
C ASP A 51 11.34 -5.51 -14.20
N ALA A 52 11.95 -5.95 -13.09
CA ALA A 52 11.37 -6.88 -12.12
C ALA A 52 11.42 -6.24 -10.72
N PRO A 53 10.36 -5.50 -10.32
CA PRO A 53 10.33 -4.83 -9.02
C PRO A 53 10.42 -5.81 -7.85
N GLU A 54 11.34 -5.56 -6.93
CA GLU A 54 11.37 -6.26 -5.64
C GLU A 54 10.35 -5.64 -4.68
N VAL A 55 9.61 -6.49 -3.97
CA VAL A 55 8.61 -6.09 -2.99
C VAL A 55 9.19 -6.30 -1.60
N GLU A 56 9.69 -5.21 -1.01
CA GLU A 56 10.36 -5.21 0.29
C GLU A 56 9.36 -4.86 1.39
N ASP A 57 9.09 -5.77 2.32
CA ASP A 57 8.32 -5.47 3.54
C ASP A 57 9.15 -4.61 4.49
N ILE A 58 8.66 -3.41 4.83
CA ILE A 58 9.39 -2.42 5.64
C ILE A 58 8.73 -2.12 6.99
N ALA A 59 7.46 -2.44 7.18
CA ALA A 59 6.76 -2.22 8.44
C ALA A 59 5.59 -3.20 8.62
N VAL A 60 5.30 -3.54 9.88
CA VAL A 60 4.08 -4.26 10.27
C VAL A 60 3.01 -3.23 10.64
N VAL A 61 1.77 -3.47 10.20
CA VAL A 61 0.61 -2.64 10.55
C VAL A 61 -0.19 -3.32 11.67
N PRO A 62 -0.21 -2.77 12.89
CA PRO A 62 -0.80 -3.44 14.05
C PRO A 62 -2.33 -3.28 14.14
N PHE A 63 -3.00 -2.99 13.03
CA PHE A 63 -4.44 -2.77 12.97
C PHE A 63 -5.04 -3.17 11.62
N ALA A 64 -6.34 -3.49 11.65
CA ALA A 64 -7.12 -3.81 10.47
C ALA A 64 -7.29 -2.58 9.57
N SER A 65 -6.68 -2.62 8.38
CA SER A 65 -6.58 -1.50 7.46
C SER A 65 -7.00 -1.90 6.03
N ARG A 66 -7.67 -0.98 5.31
CA ARG A 66 -8.21 -1.20 3.95
C ARG A 66 -7.91 -0.05 2.99
N SER A 67 -6.90 0.75 3.29
CA SER A 67 -6.50 1.88 2.46
C SER A 67 -5.09 2.32 2.82
N LEU A 68 -4.42 2.99 1.90
CA LEU A 68 -3.16 3.67 2.18
C LEU A 68 -3.10 4.93 1.31
N THR A 69 -2.83 6.08 1.93
CA THR A 69 -2.53 7.33 1.23
C THR A 69 -1.42 8.07 1.96
N PHE A 70 -0.87 9.11 1.34
CA PHE A 70 0.23 9.89 1.87
C PHE A 70 -0.05 11.39 1.67
N ASP A 71 0.20 12.22 2.68
CA ASP A 71 -0.08 13.66 2.64
C ASP A 71 1.16 14.53 2.33
N GLY A 72 2.30 13.91 2.02
CA GLY A 72 3.59 14.59 1.90
C GLY A 72 4.48 14.46 3.14
N LYS A 73 3.97 13.95 4.26
CA LYS A 73 4.71 13.76 5.50
C LYS A 73 4.39 12.44 6.22
N HIS A 74 3.13 12.06 6.29
CA HIS A 74 2.65 10.88 6.99
C HIS A 74 1.81 10.00 6.07
N PHE A 75 1.80 8.70 6.39
CA PHE A 75 0.84 7.77 5.83
C PHE A 75 -0.49 7.88 6.58
N TRP A 76 -1.57 7.69 5.84
CA TRP A 76 -2.93 7.71 6.35
C TRP A 76 -3.67 6.47 5.95
N SER A 77 -4.55 6.00 6.83
CA SER A 77 -5.39 4.85 6.58
C SER A 77 -6.66 4.87 7.42
N ASN A 78 -7.62 4.04 7.06
CA ASN A 78 -8.75 3.70 7.90
C ASN A 78 -8.37 2.61 8.92
N TYR A 79 -8.61 2.86 10.21
CA TYR A 79 -8.67 1.81 11.21
C TYR A 79 -10.11 1.33 11.32
N ARG A 80 -10.48 0.40 10.43
CA ARG A 80 -11.86 -0.01 10.19
C ARG A 80 -12.57 -0.49 11.46
N ALA A 81 -11.91 -1.31 12.27
CA ALA A 81 -12.52 -1.87 13.47
C ALA A 81 -12.87 -0.84 14.56
N LYS A 82 -12.42 0.41 14.40
CA LYS A 82 -12.66 1.51 15.35
C LYS A 82 -13.33 2.73 14.72
N ASP A 83 -13.75 2.64 13.45
CA ASP A 83 -14.36 3.76 12.71
C ASP A 83 -13.50 5.04 12.72
N MET A 84 -12.16 4.88 12.63
CA MET A 84 -11.20 5.99 12.71
C MET A 84 -10.39 6.14 11.42
N ILE A 85 -9.94 7.36 11.16
CA ILE A 85 -8.84 7.65 10.24
C ILE A 85 -7.60 7.89 11.09
N VAL A 86 -6.50 7.22 10.75
CA VAL A 86 -5.23 7.29 11.50
C VAL A 86 -4.13 7.79 10.59
N SER A 87 -3.25 8.63 11.15
CA SER A 87 -2.02 9.11 10.54
C SER A 87 -0.83 8.49 11.27
N PHE A 88 0.18 8.03 10.54
CA PHE A 88 1.37 7.42 11.12
C PHE A 88 2.60 7.65 10.24
N ALA A 89 3.77 7.70 10.87
CA ALA A 89 5.06 7.68 10.19
C ALA A 89 5.54 6.22 10.05
N LEU A 90 6.43 5.97 9.09
CA LEU A 90 7.17 4.71 9.07
C LEU A 90 8.14 4.67 10.27
N PRO A 91 8.48 3.48 10.78
CA PRO A 91 9.57 3.33 11.74
C PRO A 91 10.87 3.93 11.19
N THR A 92 11.60 4.63 12.04
CA THR A 92 12.99 5.07 11.79
C THR A 92 14.00 4.02 12.21
#